data_AF-G2FYS7-F1
#
_entry.id   AF-G2FYS7-F1
#
_cell.length_a   1.000
_cell.length_b   1.000
_cell.length_c   1.000
_cell.angle_alpha   90.00
_cell.angle_beta   90.00
_cell.angle_gamma   90.00
#
_symmetry.space_group_name_H-M   'P 1'
#
loop_
_entity.id
_entity.type
_entity.pdbx_description
1 polymer ?
#
loop_
_entity_poly.entity_id
_entity_poly.type
_entity_poly.pdbx_seq_one_letter_code
_entity_poly.pdbx_strand_id
1 'polypeptide(L)' 'MEFVALIFISYINKKMQEQGLYKAYTMQQMLGKLDVIECFRNPGHKLRVGILEKQKELYIKLGVVPPTLL' A
#
# COMPACT_ATOMS: atom_id res chain seq x y z
N MET A 1 6.99 -21.13 3.51
CA MET A 1 6.42 -19.76 3.54
C MET A 1 6.37 -19.11 2.15
N GLU A 2 7.16 -19.55 1.17
CA GLU A 2 7.25 -18.92 -0.16
C GLU A 2 5.96 -18.96 -0.99
N PHE A 3 5.16 -20.02 -0.86
CA PHE A 3 3.92 -20.18 -1.63
C PHE A 3 2.90 -19.06 -1.34
N VAL A 4 2.81 -18.62 -0.08
CA VAL A 4 1.91 -17.54 0.33
C VAL A 4 2.37 -16.19 -0.25
N ALA A 5 3.68 -15.94 -0.26
CA ALA A 5 4.23 -14.73 -0.87
C ALA A 5 3.92 -14.67 -2.38
N LEU A 6 3.99 -15.80 -3.09
CA LEU A 6 3.65 -15.86 -4.50
C LEU A 6 2.17 -15.57 -4.78
N ILE A 7 1.25 -15.99 -3.89
CA ILE A 7 -0.17 -15.65 -4.00
C ILE A 7 -0.35 -14.13 -3.90
N PHE A 8 0.30 -13.47 -2.94
CA PHE A 8 0.23 -12.02 -2.78
C PHE A 8 0.83 -11.28 -3.98
N ILE A 9 2.02 -11.69 -4.44
CA ILE A 9 2.67 -11.08 -5.62
C ILE A 9 1.80 -11.27 -6.87
N SER A 10 1.23 -12.45 -7.07
CA SER A 10 0.31 -12.73 -8.20
C SER A 10 -0.92 -11.83 -8.16
N TYR A 11 -1.53 -11.67 -6.98
CA TYR A 11 -2.67 -10.79 -6.79
C TYR A 11 -2.33 -9.32 -7.11
N ILE A 12 -1.24 -8.80 -6.53
CA ILE A 12 -0.80 -7.43 -6.76
C ILE A 12 -0.47 -7.23 -8.25
N ASN A 13 0.21 -8.19 -8.87
CA ASN A 13 0.54 -8.13 -10.30
C ASN A 13 -0.72 -8.01 -11.16
N LYS A 14 -1.71 -8.88 -10.93
CA LYS A 14 -2.99 -8.83 -11.63
C LYS A 14 -3.68 -7.48 -11.45
N LYS A 15 -3.75 -6.97 -10.22
CA LYS A 15 -4.38 -5.66 -9.94
C LYS A 15 -3.65 -4.49 -10.58
N MET A 16 -2.32 -4.53 -10.62
CA MET A 16 -1.53 -3.51 -11.30
C MET A 16 -1.75 -3.51 -12.81
N GLN A 17 -1.96 -4.67 -13.43
CA GLN A 17 -2.35 -4.77 -14.85
C GLN A 17 -3.75 -4.21 -15.09
N GLU A 18 -4.74 -4.64 -14.30
CA GLU A 18 -6.14 -4.21 -14.42
C GLU A 18 -6.29 -2.68 -14.27
N GLN A 19 -5.54 -2.07 -13.36
CA GLN A 19 -5.61 -0.64 -13.06
C GLN A 19 -4.60 0.21 -13.83
N GLY A 20 -3.80 -0.39 -14.72
CA GLY A 20 -2.76 0.30 -15.48
C GLY A 20 -1.65 0.93 -14.61
N LEU A 21 -1.45 0.44 -13.39
CA LEU A 21 -0.48 0.98 -12.43
C LEU A 21 0.97 0.80 -12.90
N TYR A 22 1.24 -0.16 -13.78
CA TYR A 22 2.56 -0.34 -14.39
C TYR A 22 3.04 0.84 -15.23
N LYS A 23 2.15 1.75 -15.62
CA LYS A 23 2.53 3.01 -16.27
C LYS A 23 3.24 3.98 -15.33
N ALA A 24 3.05 3.83 -14.03
CA ALA A 24 3.56 4.74 -12.99
C ALA A 24 4.52 4.06 -12.01
N TYR A 25 4.41 2.75 -11.81
CA TYR A 25 5.17 2.00 -10.81
C TYR A 25 5.65 0.65 -11.35
N THR A 26 6.89 0.27 -11.02
CA THR A 26 7.32 -1.13 -11.09
C THR A 26 6.75 -1.93 -9.91
N MET A 27 6.79 -3.27 -9.99
CA MET A 27 6.38 -4.13 -8.86
C MET A 27 7.19 -3.81 -7.59
N GLN A 28 8.50 -3.62 -7.71
CA GLN A 28 9.36 -3.25 -6.58
C GLN A 28 8.97 -1.89 -5.98
N GLN A 29 8.69 -0.89 -6.83
CA GLN A 29 8.23 0.41 -6.35
C GLN A 29 6.86 0.33 -5.67
N MET A 30 5.95 -0.50 -6.19
CA MET A 30 4.64 -0.73 -5.56
C MET A 30 4.80 -1.35 -4.17
N LEU A 31 5.59 -2.41 -4.03
CA LEU A 31 5.86 -3.04 -2.74
C LEU A 31 6.51 -2.06 -1.76
N GLY A 32 7.51 -1.30 -2.22
CA GLY A 32 8.12 -0.25 -1.41
C GLY A 32 7.12 0.82 -0.97
N LYS A 33 6.14 1.17 -1.81
CA LYS A 33 5.07 2.11 -1.43
C LYS A 33 4.07 1.50 -0.45
N LEU A 34 3.88 0.19 -0.40
CA LEU A 34 2.97 -0.46 0.56
C LEU A 34 3.62 -0.67 1.93
N ASP A 35 4.95 -0.73 1.99
CA ASP A 35 5.72 -1.02 3.21
C ASP A 35 6.06 0.23 4.06
N VAL A 36 5.66 1.43 3.61
CA VAL A 36 5.88 2.66 4.37
C VAL A 36 4.79 2.84 5.42
N ILE A 37 5.16 3.10 6.67
CA ILE A 37 4.25 3.57 7.71
C ILE A 37 4.67 4.99 8.10
N GLU A 38 3.72 5.92 8.15
CA GLU A 38 3.98 7.31 8.51
C GLU A 38 3.54 7.60 9.95
N CYS A 39 4.30 8.49 10.61
CA CYS A 39 4.05 8.89 11.97
C CYS A 39 3.78 10.41 12.00
N PHE A 40 2.52 10.78 12.19
CA PHE A 40 2.10 12.16 12.32
C PHE A 40 2.32 12.62 13.77
N ARG A 41 3.16 13.64 13.93
CA ARG A 41 3.35 14.32 15.20
C ARG A 41 2.86 15.76 15.06
N ASN A 42 1.70 16.06 15.62
CA ASN A 42 1.18 17.42 15.67
C ASN A 42 1.47 18.01 17.06
N PRO A 43 2.10 19.21 17.17
CA PRO A 43 2.38 19.83 18.46
C PRO A 43 1.10 19.96 19.30
N GLY A 44 1.11 19.46 20.54
CA GLY A 44 -0.05 19.50 21.44
C GLY A 44 -1.07 18.36 21.27
N HIS A 45 -0.90 17.47 20.29
CA HIS A 45 -1.76 16.28 20.12
C HIS A 45 -0.98 14.97 20.34
N LYS A 46 -1.72 13.89 20.63
CA LYS A 46 -1.16 12.54 20.67
C LYS A 46 -0.59 12.17 19.29
N LEU A 47 0.54 11.47 19.31
CA LEU A 47 1.16 10.85 18.14
C LEU A 47 0.10 10.00 17.41
N ARG A 48 -0.03 10.17 16.08
CA ARG A 48 -0.90 9.32 15.26
C ARG A 48 -0.03 8.58 14.25
N VAL A 49 -0.07 7.27 14.27
CA VAL A 49 0.65 6.43 13.31
C VAL A 49 -0.36 5.98 12.26
N GLY A 50 -0.04 6.12 10.98
CA GLY A 50 -0.98 5.90 9.88
C GLY A 50 -0.30 5.65 8.55
N ILE A 51 -1.13 5.48 7.51
CA ILE A 51 -0.68 5.37 6.11
C ILE A 51 -0.89 6.70 5.38
N LEU A 52 -0.09 6.94 4.34
CA LEU A 52 -0.20 8.14 3.50
C LEU A 52 -1.55 8.16 2.76
N GLU A 53 -2.09 9.35 2.46
CA GLU A 53 -3.29 9.47 1.60
C GLU A 53 -3.07 8.83 0.22
N LYS A 54 -1.89 9.03 -0.37
CA LYS A 54 -1.50 8.37 -1.63
C LYS A 54 -1.44 6.85 -1.51
N GLN A 55 -1.10 6.32 -0.33
CA GLN A 55 -1.15 4.88 -0.06
C GLN A 55 -2.59 4.39 0.04
N LYS A 56 -3.50 5.14 0.66
CA LYS A 56 -4.93 4.77 0.71
C LYS A 56 -5.49 4.57 -0.69
N GLU A 57 -5.18 5.48 -1.62
CA GLU A 57 -5.56 5.32 -3.03
C GLU A 57 -4.98 4.04 -3.65
N LEU A 58 -3.74 3.67 -3.32
CA LEU A 58 -3.13 2.43 -3.81
C LEU A 58 -3.85 1.19 -3.27
N TYR A 59 -4.19 1.16 -1.97
CA TYR A 59 -4.99 0.07 -1.40
C TYR A 59 -6.36 -0.06 -2.08
N ILE A 60 -7.04 1.07 -2.32
CA ILE A 60 -8.32 1.11 -3.03
C ILE A 60 -8.18 0.58 -4.46
N LYS A 61 -7.14 1.00 -5.20
CA LYS A 61 -6.87 0.49 -6.57
C LYS A 61 -6.53 -0.99 -6.57
N LEU A 62 -5.86 -1.49 -5.52
CA LEU A 62 -5.67 -2.92 -5.33
C LEU A 62 -6.95 -3.67 -4.97
N GLY A 63 -8.06 -2.97 -4.66
CA GLY A 63 -9.32 -3.59 -4.25
C GLY A 63 -9.29 -4.10 -2.81
N VAL A 64 -8.45 -3.49 -1.96
CA VAL A 64 -8.28 -3.84 -0.55
C VAL A 64 -8.67 -2.65 0.31
N VAL A 65 -9.31 -2.91 1.45
CA VAL A 65 -9.64 -1.87 2.42
C VAL A 65 -8.33 -1.29 2.99
N PRO A 66 -8.10 0.03 2.89
CA PRO A 66 -6.91 0.64 3.47
C PRO A 66 -6.85 0.36 4.97
N PRO A 67 -5.69 -0.01 5.52
CA PRO A 67 -5.55 -0.21 6.95
C PRO A 67 -5.81 1.10 7.70
N THR A 68 -6.81 1.09 8.58
CA THR A 68 -6.99 2.12 9.61
C THR A 68 -6.15 1.73 10.81
N LEU A 69 -4.98 2.35 10.95
CA LEU A 69 -4.20 2.29 12.18
C LEU A 69 -4.90 3.17 13.23
N LEU A 70 -5.10 2.60 14.42
CA LEU A 70 -5.68 3.23 15.62
C LEU A 70 -4.83 4.38 16.14
#